data_AF-A0A953XKA3-F1
#
_entry.id   AF-A0A953XKA3-F1
#
_cell.length_a   1.000
_cell.length_b   1.000
_cell.length_c   1.000
_cell.angle_alpha   90.00
_cell.angle_beta   90.00
_cell.angle_gamma   90.00
#
_symmetry.space_group_name_H-M   'P 1'
#
loop_
_entity.id
_entity.type
_entity.pdbx_description
1 polymer ?
#
loop_
_entity_poly.entity_id
_entity_poly.type
_entity_poly.pdbx_seq_one_letter_code
_entity_poly.pdbx_strand_id
1 'polypeptide(L)'
;MENVLDKVRPHLLSVKTPAQYMGGEVNAIRKDWDSRVRFALCFPDTYAIGMSNQGFRILYHLVNERYDEFVCERAFAPWFDMEQVLRDNDLPLYSLENYRPLHEFDAIGFSLQNETTYTNLLNMLDLGGIALRRDVGFQPAYDPGILPGSSSGRDARTECRQDARNTAPIVIAGGTGSITP
;
A
#
# COMPACT_ATOMS: atom_id res chain seq x y z
N MET A 1 -13.75 -16.58 -0.60
CA MET A 1 -12.63 -15.63 -0.62
C MET A 1 -12.23 -15.39 0.82
N GLU A 2 -11.01 -15.75 1.19
CA GLU A 2 -10.57 -15.78 2.59
C GLU A 2 -10.45 -14.35 3.14
N ASN A 3 -10.83 -14.15 4.41
CA ASN A 3 -10.83 -12.87 5.11
C ASN A 3 -9.74 -12.93 6.19
N VAL A 4 -8.76 -12.01 6.15
CA VAL A 4 -7.63 -12.01 7.10
C VAL A 4 -8.10 -11.78 8.54
N LEU A 5 -9.19 -11.03 8.74
CA LEU A 5 -9.74 -10.77 10.08
C LEU A 5 -10.12 -12.04 10.83
N ASP A 6 -10.65 -13.06 10.13
CA ASP A 6 -11.06 -14.31 10.80
C ASP A 6 -9.87 -15.08 11.37
N LYS A 7 -8.68 -14.93 10.75
CA LYS A 7 -7.42 -15.48 11.26
C LYS A 7 -6.82 -14.63 12.36
N VAL A 8 -7.00 -13.30 12.30
CA VAL A 8 -6.48 -12.36 13.31
C VAL A 8 -7.31 -12.36 14.59
N ARG A 9 -8.63 -12.55 14.49
CA ARG A 9 -9.60 -12.48 15.60
C ARG A 9 -9.18 -13.23 16.87
N PRO A 10 -8.70 -14.49 16.81
CA PRO A 10 -8.24 -15.22 17.99
C PRO A 10 -7.10 -14.54 18.76
N HIS A 11 -6.31 -13.69 18.10
CA HIS A 11 -5.14 -13.02 18.66
C HIS A 11 -5.42 -11.58 19.10
N LEU A 12 -6.60 -11.02 18.83
CA LEU A 12 -6.89 -9.62 19.17
C LEU A 12 -6.83 -9.36 20.69
N LEU A 13 -7.17 -10.34 21.52
CA LEU A 13 -7.11 -10.16 22.97
C LEU A 13 -5.67 -10.16 23.54
N SER A 14 -4.66 -10.55 22.76
CA SER A 14 -3.26 -10.49 23.19
C SER A 14 -2.56 -9.17 22.86
N VAL A 15 -3.20 -8.27 22.10
CA VAL A 15 -2.63 -6.95 21.75
C VAL A 15 -3.23 -5.84 22.61
N LYS A 16 -2.49 -4.73 22.75
CA LYS A 16 -2.88 -3.60 23.60
C LYS A 16 -4.09 -2.83 23.07
N THR A 17 -4.20 -2.66 21.76
CA THR A 17 -5.22 -1.83 21.11
C THR A 17 -6.00 -2.59 20.02
N PRO A 18 -6.78 -3.63 20.37
CA PRO A 18 -7.45 -4.50 19.40
C PRO A 18 -8.43 -3.78 18.48
N ALA A 19 -9.10 -2.75 18.98
CA ALA A 19 -10.12 -2.02 18.23
C ALA A 19 -9.57 -1.40 16.92
N GLN A 20 -8.28 -1.06 16.89
CA GLN A 20 -7.62 -0.47 15.71
C GLN A 20 -7.51 -1.44 14.52
N TYR A 21 -7.65 -2.74 14.77
CA TYR A 21 -7.48 -3.81 13.77
C TYR A 21 -8.81 -4.40 13.30
N MET A 22 -9.93 -4.05 13.95
CA MET A 22 -11.24 -4.63 13.65
C MET A 22 -11.95 -3.98 12.46
N GLY A 23 -11.63 -2.72 12.14
CA GLY A 23 -12.37 -1.94 11.14
C GLY A 23 -13.83 -1.68 11.55
N GLY A 24 -14.73 -1.53 10.56
CA GLY A 24 -16.18 -1.40 10.79
C GLY A 24 -16.68 0.00 11.16
N GLU A 25 -15.94 1.04 10.77
CA GLU A 25 -16.34 2.43 11.01
C GLU A 25 -17.61 2.81 10.25
N VAL A 26 -18.44 3.70 10.85
CA VAL A 26 -19.70 4.18 10.26
C VAL A 26 -19.50 4.83 8.88
N ASN A 27 -18.37 5.51 8.67
CA ASN A 27 -18.06 6.24 7.44
C ASN A 27 -17.11 5.49 6.50
N ALA A 28 -16.88 4.19 6.74
CA ALA A 28 -16.09 3.38 5.82
C ALA A 28 -16.89 3.12 4.53
N ILE A 29 -16.32 3.51 3.40
CA ILE A 29 -16.85 3.21 2.07
C ILE A 29 -16.39 1.80 1.70
N ARG A 30 -17.34 0.88 1.59
CA ARG A 30 -17.11 -0.49 1.10
C ARG A 30 -17.69 -0.62 -0.29
N LYS A 31 -16.83 -0.75 -1.29
CA LYS A 31 -17.21 -1.05 -2.66
C LYS A 31 -16.95 -2.52 -2.97
N ASP A 32 -17.64 -3.03 -3.98
CA ASP A 32 -17.33 -4.34 -4.53
C ASP A 32 -15.94 -4.33 -5.20
N TRP A 33 -15.20 -5.41 -5.00
CA TRP A 33 -13.81 -5.53 -5.42
C TRP A 33 -13.66 -6.00 -6.86
N ASP A 34 -14.65 -6.73 -7.34
CA ASP A 34 -14.61 -7.29 -8.68
C ASP A 34 -14.82 -6.18 -9.72
N SER A 35 -14.09 -6.27 -10.84
CA SER A 35 -14.12 -5.30 -11.96
C SER A 35 -13.65 -3.86 -11.68
N ARG A 36 -12.98 -3.60 -10.54
CA ARG A 36 -12.41 -2.28 -10.20
C ARG A 36 -10.90 -2.33 -10.01
N VAL A 37 -10.24 -1.18 -10.20
CA VAL A 37 -8.84 -0.97 -9.82
C VAL A 37 -8.76 -0.88 -8.30
N ARG A 38 -7.94 -1.74 -7.69
CA ARG A 38 -7.78 -1.90 -6.25
C ARG A 38 -6.63 -1.05 -5.77
N PHE A 39 -6.95 -0.03 -4.98
CA PHE A 39 -5.98 0.89 -4.43
C PHE A 39 -5.97 0.80 -2.90
N ALA A 40 -4.81 0.52 -2.30
CA ALA A 40 -4.63 0.61 -0.86
C ALA A 40 -3.94 1.93 -0.51
N LEU A 41 -4.66 2.79 0.20
CA LEU A 41 -4.13 4.01 0.79
C LEU A 41 -3.57 3.68 2.19
N CYS A 42 -2.26 3.55 2.25
CA CYS A 42 -1.50 3.19 3.44
C CYS A 42 -1.07 4.43 4.23
N PHE A 43 -1.26 4.35 5.55
CA PHE A 43 -0.69 5.31 6.49
C PHE A 43 0.42 4.64 7.31
N PRO A 44 1.67 5.12 7.22
CA PRO A 44 2.84 4.51 7.87
C PRO A 44 2.92 4.81 9.39
N ASP A 45 1.78 4.84 10.06
CA ASP A 45 1.64 5.02 11.50
C ASP A 45 0.36 4.32 11.97
N THR A 46 0.13 4.33 13.27
CA THR A 46 -1.04 3.75 13.91
C THR A 46 -2.34 4.33 13.35
N TYR A 47 -3.39 3.51 13.39
CA TYR A 47 -4.74 3.91 13.04
C TYR A 47 -5.19 5.20 13.73
N ALA A 48 -4.90 5.36 15.02
CA ALA A 48 -5.29 6.55 15.79
C ALA A 48 -4.69 7.84 15.21
N ILE A 49 -3.41 7.79 14.80
CA ILE A 49 -2.73 8.94 14.19
C ILE A 49 -3.24 9.15 12.76
N GLY A 50 -3.38 8.07 11.97
CA GLY A 50 -3.87 8.17 10.59
C GLY A 50 -5.31 8.69 10.47
N MET A 51 -6.19 8.32 11.39
CA MET A 51 -7.56 8.86 11.44
C MET A 51 -7.64 10.32 11.90
N SER A 52 -6.59 10.80 12.56
CA SER A 52 -6.43 12.22 12.91
C SER A 52 -5.86 13.04 11.75
N ASN A 53 -5.41 12.39 10.65
CA ASN A 53 -4.93 13.08 9.46
C ASN A 53 -6.09 13.41 8.51
N GLN A 54 -6.42 14.70 8.42
CA GLN A 54 -7.49 15.19 7.55
C GLN A 54 -7.18 15.00 6.06
N GLY A 55 -5.93 15.22 5.63
CA GLY A 55 -5.54 15.03 4.23
C GLY A 55 -5.69 13.58 3.78
N PHE A 56 -5.29 12.63 4.62
CA PHE A 56 -5.46 11.20 4.39
C PHE A 56 -6.95 10.83 4.22
N ARG A 57 -7.80 11.34 5.12
CA ARG A 57 -9.25 11.13 5.03
C ARG A 57 -9.86 11.74 3.77
N ILE A 58 -9.46 12.96 3.40
CA ILE A 58 -9.93 13.62 2.18
C ILE A 58 -9.55 12.80 0.94
N LEU A 59 -8.30 12.34 0.84
CA LEU A 59 -7.85 11.52 -0.28
C LEU A 59 -8.64 10.20 -0.39
N TYR A 60 -8.85 9.53 0.74
CA TYR A 60 -9.67 8.32 0.80
C TYR A 60 -11.09 8.54 0.26
N HIS A 61 -11.77 9.58 0.74
CA HIS A 61 -13.13 9.90 0.29
C HIS A 61 -13.14 10.36 -1.17
N LEU A 62 -12.21 11.24 -1.57
CA LEU A 62 -12.13 11.77 -2.93
C LEU A 62 -11.94 10.68 -3.97
N VAL A 63 -11.04 9.71 -3.73
CA VAL A 63 -10.81 8.60 -4.66
C VAL A 63 -12.06 7.74 -4.78
N ASN A 64 -12.67 7.40 -3.64
CA ASN A 64 -13.87 6.58 -3.62
C ASN A 64 -15.12 7.30 -4.19
N GLU A 65 -15.23 8.62 -4.08
CA GLU A 65 -16.38 9.38 -4.59
C GLU A 65 -16.24 9.74 -6.07
N ARG A 66 -15.03 10.07 -6.52
CA ARG A 66 -14.82 10.63 -7.86
C ARG A 66 -14.60 9.58 -8.95
N TYR A 67 -14.15 8.38 -8.58
CA TYR A 67 -13.81 7.33 -9.54
C TYR A 67 -14.54 6.03 -9.19
N ASP A 68 -15.62 5.74 -9.92
CA ASP A 68 -16.41 4.52 -9.74
C ASP A 68 -15.64 3.24 -10.10
N GLU A 69 -14.69 3.36 -11.02
CA GLU A 69 -13.76 2.32 -11.46
C GLU A 69 -12.76 1.91 -10.36
N PHE A 70 -12.64 2.68 -9.27
CA PHE A 70 -11.68 2.44 -8.19
C PHE A 70 -12.37 1.98 -6.91
N VAL A 71 -11.74 1.02 -6.24
CA VAL A 71 -11.96 0.73 -4.82
C VAL A 71 -10.71 1.17 -4.06
N CYS A 72 -10.88 2.16 -3.17
CA CYS A 72 -9.80 2.64 -2.32
C CYS A 72 -10.04 2.17 -0.89
N GLU A 73 -9.11 1.41 -0.35
CA GLU A 73 -9.15 0.88 1.02
C GLU A 73 -7.98 1.42 1.84
N ARG A 74 -8.12 1.41 3.16
CA ARG A 74 -7.12 1.94 4.07
C ARG A 74 -6.38 0.82 4.77
N ALA A 75 -5.08 1.01 4.95
CA ALA A 75 -4.25 0.16 5.79
C ALA A 75 -3.29 1.03 6.62
N PHE A 76 -2.95 0.54 7.81
CA PHE A 76 -2.17 1.27 8.80
C PHE A 76 -1.01 0.41 9.29
N ALA A 77 0.05 1.05 9.77
CA ALA A 77 1.15 0.32 10.39
C ALA A 77 0.65 -0.33 11.69
N PRO A 78 0.88 -1.64 11.90
CA PRO A 78 0.56 -2.27 13.16
C PRO A 78 1.53 -1.78 14.25
N TRP A 79 1.07 -1.82 15.50
CA TRP A 79 1.97 -1.64 16.64
C TRP A 79 2.82 -2.90 16.84
N PHE A 80 3.94 -2.79 17.57
CA PHE A 80 4.92 -3.88 17.72
C PHE A 80 4.33 -5.21 18.22
N ASP A 81 3.29 -5.16 19.05
CA ASP A 81 2.60 -6.35 19.56
C ASP A 81 1.77 -7.05 18.47
N MET A 82 1.04 -6.29 17.68
CA MET A 82 0.28 -6.82 16.55
C MET A 82 1.19 -7.24 15.39
N GLU A 83 2.29 -6.52 15.15
CA GLU A 83 3.30 -6.94 14.19
C GLU A 83 3.83 -8.34 14.53
N GLN A 84 4.19 -8.58 15.79
CA GLN A 84 4.68 -9.89 16.23
C GLN A 84 3.63 -10.98 15.98
N VAL A 85 2.36 -10.70 16.30
CA VAL A 85 1.25 -11.63 16.02
C VAL A 85 1.15 -11.95 14.53
N LEU A 86 1.25 -10.95 13.66
CA LEU A 86 1.19 -11.16 12.21
C LEU A 86 2.36 -12.03 11.73
N ARG A 87 3.58 -11.75 12.20
CA ARG A 87 4.80 -12.50 11.81
C ARG A 87 4.78 -13.93 12.33
N ASP A 88 4.42 -14.14 13.59
CA ASP A 88 4.41 -15.48 14.21
C ASP A 88 3.38 -16.43 13.58
N ASN A 89 2.33 -15.87 12.98
CA ASN A 89 1.24 -16.63 12.36
C ASN A 89 1.26 -16.57 10.83
N ASP A 90 2.31 -16.01 10.22
CA ASP A 90 2.45 -15.84 8.76
C ASP A 90 1.22 -15.15 8.13
N LEU A 91 0.70 -14.13 8.80
CA LEU A 91 -0.46 -13.36 8.37
C LEU A 91 -0.01 -12.07 7.69
N PRO A 92 -0.50 -11.78 6.47
CA PRO A 92 -0.13 -10.55 5.77
C PRO A 92 -0.78 -9.34 6.42
N LEU A 93 -0.15 -8.17 6.24
CA LEU A 93 -0.81 -6.89 6.50
C LEU A 93 -2.02 -6.73 5.58
N TYR A 94 -3.11 -6.19 6.11
CA TYR A 94 -4.41 -6.17 5.46
C TYR A 94 -5.13 -4.82 5.59
N SER A 95 -6.16 -4.62 4.77
CA SER A 95 -7.02 -3.43 4.76
C SER A 95 -8.16 -3.45 5.78
N LEU A 96 -8.66 -2.30 6.22
CA LEU A 96 -9.73 -2.23 7.24
C LEU A 96 -11.16 -2.42 6.69
N GLU A 97 -11.36 -2.19 5.39
CA GLU A 97 -12.68 -2.25 4.76
C GLU A 97 -13.09 -3.68 4.47
N ASN A 98 -12.30 -4.41 3.68
CA ASN A 98 -12.60 -5.79 3.28
C ASN A 98 -11.60 -6.82 3.80
N TYR A 99 -10.62 -6.42 4.63
CA TYR A 99 -9.67 -7.33 5.28
C TYR A 99 -8.85 -8.13 4.28
N ARG A 100 -8.39 -7.43 3.24
CA ARG A 100 -7.66 -8.02 2.12
C ARG A 100 -6.16 -7.81 2.31
N PRO A 101 -5.33 -8.83 2.04
CA PRO A 101 -3.88 -8.69 2.05
C PRO A 101 -3.41 -7.57 1.11
N LEU A 102 -2.37 -6.84 1.50
CA LEU A 102 -1.86 -5.74 0.68
C LEU A 102 -1.31 -6.19 -0.70
N HIS A 103 -0.78 -7.39 -0.83
CA HIS A 103 -0.31 -7.92 -2.11
C HIS A 103 -1.43 -8.25 -3.11
N GLU A 104 -2.70 -8.24 -2.71
CA GLU A 104 -3.86 -8.45 -3.62
C GLU A 104 -4.34 -7.15 -4.30
N PHE A 105 -3.79 -6.00 -3.92
CA PHE A 105 -4.09 -4.70 -4.51
C PHE A 105 -3.29 -4.46 -5.80
N ASP A 106 -3.82 -3.65 -6.71
CA ASP A 106 -3.14 -3.27 -7.95
C ASP A 106 -2.12 -2.14 -7.70
N ALA A 107 -2.44 -1.25 -6.76
CA ALA A 107 -1.58 -0.14 -6.39
C ALA A 107 -1.69 0.19 -4.90
N ILE A 108 -0.59 0.67 -4.32
CA ILE A 108 -0.46 1.05 -2.92
C ILE A 108 0.12 2.46 -2.83
N GLY A 109 -0.59 3.36 -2.17
CA GLY A 109 -0.16 4.73 -1.92
C GLY A 109 0.18 4.96 -0.45
N PHE A 110 1.37 5.46 -0.14
CA PHE A 110 1.76 5.86 1.20
C PHE A 110 1.68 7.38 1.37
N SER A 111 1.01 7.81 2.45
CA SER A 111 0.99 9.20 2.89
C SER A 111 2.04 9.43 3.98
N LEU A 112 3.22 9.90 3.61
CA LEU A 112 4.33 10.18 4.53
C LEU A 112 4.18 11.57 5.17
N GLN A 113 4.34 11.67 6.50
CA GLN A 113 4.29 12.95 7.21
C GLN A 113 5.68 13.46 7.64
N ASN A 114 6.61 12.56 7.94
CA ASN A 114 7.94 12.89 8.45
C ASN A 114 8.92 11.72 8.22
N GLU A 115 10.18 11.92 8.59
CA GLU A 115 11.26 10.95 8.36
C GLU A 115 11.13 9.67 9.18
N THR A 116 10.54 9.74 10.37
CA THR A 116 10.38 8.57 11.25
C THR A 116 9.49 7.50 10.60
N THR A 117 8.54 7.93 9.77
CA THR A 117 7.58 7.02 9.10
C THR A 117 8.17 6.20 7.95
N TYR A 118 9.39 6.48 7.47
CA TYR A 118 10.02 5.68 6.40
C TYR A 118 10.26 4.23 6.81
N THR A 119 10.67 3.99 8.05
CA THR A 119 10.92 2.63 8.55
C THR A 119 9.62 1.83 8.64
N ASN A 120 8.53 2.47 9.08
CA ASN A 120 7.20 1.87 9.11
C ASN A 120 6.69 1.54 7.71
N LEU A 121 6.95 2.39 6.70
CA LEU A 121 6.62 2.06 5.32
C LEU A 121 7.30 0.76 4.87
N LEU A 122 8.61 0.61 5.12
CA LEU A 122 9.34 -0.61 4.78
C LEU A 122 8.78 -1.83 5.50
N ASN A 123 8.43 -1.68 6.79
CA ASN A 123 7.78 -2.72 7.57
C ASN A 123 6.42 -3.12 6.98
N MET A 124 5.61 -2.15 6.56
CA MET A 124 4.32 -2.42 5.92
C MET A 124 4.47 -3.13 4.58
N LEU A 125 5.50 -2.82 3.79
CA LEU A 125 5.79 -3.52 2.55
C LEU A 125 6.17 -4.98 2.80
N ASP A 126 7.04 -5.21 3.78
CA ASP A 126 7.48 -6.55 4.20
C ASP A 126 6.30 -7.38 4.72
N LEU A 127 5.54 -6.87 5.70
CA LEU A 127 4.35 -7.53 6.23
C LEU A 127 3.25 -7.70 5.17
N GLY A 128 3.17 -6.79 4.20
CA GLY A 128 2.21 -6.88 3.09
C GLY A 128 2.56 -7.96 2.07
N GLY A 129 3.75 -8.56 2.14
CA GLY A 129 4.25 -9.51 1.15
C GLY A 129 4.63 -8.84 -0.18
N ILE A 130 5.02 -7.57 -0.15
CA ILE A 130 5.29 -6.77 -1.35
C ILE A 130 6.78 -6.76 -1.62
N ALA A 131 7.19 -7.45 -2.68
CA ALA A 131 8.59 -7.49 -3.08
C ALA A 131 9.07 -6.09 -3.53
N LEU A 132 10.11 -5.58 -2.88
CA LEU A 132 10.84 -4.39 -3.32
C LEU A 132 11.56 -4.67 -4.64
N ARG A 133 10.94 -4.32 -5.78
CA ARG A 133 11.61 -4.41 -7.08
C ARG A 133 12.63 -3.28 -7.20
N ARG A 134 13.89 -3.64 -7.48
CA ARG A 134 14.96 -2.71 -7.90
C ARG A 134 14.92 -2.35 -9.39
N ASP A 135 13.83 -2.67 -10.06
CA ASP A 135 13.58 -2.32 -11.45
C ASP A 135 12.86 -0.98 -11.51
N VAL A 136 13.64 0.08 -11.38
CA VAL A 136 13.45 1.32 -12.13
C VAL A 136 14.84 1.91 -12.19
N GLY A 137 15.52 1.68 -13.31
CA GLY A 137 16.63 2.52 -13.69
C GLY A 137 16.09 3.94 -13.84
N PHE A 138 16.17 4.75 -12.78
CA PHE A 138 16.18 6.19 -12.93
C PHE A 138 17.49 6.51 -13.67
N GLN A 139 17.45 6.46 -15.00
CA GLN A 139 18.43 7.19 -15.78
C GLN A 139 17.99 8.65 -15.70
N PRO A 140 18.70 9.53 -14.97
CA PRO A 140 18.53 10.95 -15.22
C PRO A 140 18.73 11.16 -16.72
N ALA A 141 17.85 11.94 -17.36
CA ALA A 141 17.90 12.24 -18.79
C ALA A 141 19.13 13.07 -19.22
N TYR A 142 20.23 12.95 -18.48
CA TYR A 142 21.53 13.50 -18.79
C TYR A 142 22.58 12.41 -18.59
N ASP A 143 22.73 11.57 -19.61
CA ASP A 143 23.94 10.76 -19.80
C ASP A 143 24.94 11.60 -20.63
N PRO A 144 26.05 12.07 -20.05
CA PRO A 144 27.04 12.87 -20.78
C PRO A 144 27.88 12.05 -21.79
N GLY A 145 27.54 10.79 -22.08
CA GLY A 145 28.39 9.87 -22.83
C GLY A 145 27.90 9.34 -24.18
N ILE A 146 26.67 9.61 -24.64
CA ILE A 146 26.14 8.98 -25.87
C ILE A 146 26.28 9.88 -27.09
N LEU A 147 27.30 9.62 -27.90
CA LEU A 147 27.36 10.02 -29.31
C LEU A 147 26.44 9.12 -30.14
N PRO A 148 25.72 9.66 -31.14
CA PRO A 148 24.73 8.91 -31.90
C PRO A 148 25.42 7.99 -32.91
N GLY A 149 25.34 6.68 -32.69
CA GLY A 149 25.71 5.71 -33.72
C GLY A 149 26.10 4.33 -33.19
N SER A 150 25.12 3.44 -33.03
CA SER A 150 25.19 2.08 -33.59
C SER A 150 23.89 1.32 -33.32
N SER A 151 23.45 0.60 -34.35
CA SER A 151 22.21 -0.14 -34.46
C SER A 151 22.32 -1.52 -33.82
N SER A 152 21.59 -1.76 -32.74
CA SER A 152 21.26 -3.13 -32.33
C SER A 152 19.88 -3.13 -31.68
N GLY A 153 18.85 -3.28 -32.51
CA GLY A 153 17.49 -3.49 -32.07
C GLY A 153 17.36 -4.88 -31.46
N ARG A 154 17.21 -4.94 -30.13
CA ARG A 154 16.53 -6.05 -29.46
C ARG A 154 15.22 -5.50 -28.91
N ASP A 155 14.13 -5.99 -29.50
CA ASP A 155 12.75 -5.64 -29.15
C ASP A 155 12.41 -6.13 -27.73
N ALA A 156 12.72 -5.30 -26.73
CA ALA A 156 12.29 -5.48 -25.34
C ALA A 156 10.79 -5.22 -25.12
N ARG A 157 10.03 -4.95 -26.19
CA ARG A 157 8.62 -4.54 -26.10
C ARG A 157 7.62 -5.70 -26.05
N THR A 158 8.05 -6.92 -26.36
CA THR A 158 7.12 -8.05 -26.54
C THR A 158 7.01 -8.94 -25.29
N GLU A 159 8.02 -8.98 -24.41
CA GLU A 159 8.00 -9.84 -23.21
C GLU A 159 7.23 -9.24 -22.02
N CYS A 160 7.06 -7.91 -21.96
CA CYS A 160 6.42 -7.23 -20.83
C CYS A 160 4.88 -7.43 -20.76
N ARG A 161 4.25 -7.97 -21.82
CA ARG A 161 2.77 -8.12 -21.87
C ARG A 161 2.24 -9.38 -21.20
N GLN A 162 3.06 -10.40 -20.93
CA GLN A 162 2.58 -11.69 -20.44
C GLN A 162 2.64 -11.85 -18.90
N ASP A 163 3.45 -11.06 -18.20
CA ASP A 163 3.67 -11.16 -16.73
C ASP A 163 2.71 -10.33 -15.86
N ALA A 164 1.79 -9.57 -16.47
CA ALA A 164 0.90 -8.63 -15.78
C ALA A 164 -0.12 -9.27 -14.80
N ARG A 165 -0.19 -10.60 -14.72
CA ARG A 165 -1.09 -11.33 -13.80
C ARG A 165 -0.42 -11.75 -12.49
N ASN A 166 0.90 -11.54 -12.34
CA ASN A 166 1.66 -11.81 -11.11
C ASN A 166 2.51 -10.61 -10.70
N THR A 167 2.09 -9.40 -11.09
CA THR A 167 2.79 -8.16 -10.83
C THR A 167 2.53 -7.72 -9.40
N ALA A 168 3.61 -7.50 -8.64
CA ALA A 168 3.52 -6.85 -7.34
C ALA A 168 2.84 -5.47 -7.51
N PRO A 169 2.10 -4.98 -6.50
CA PRO A 169 1.43 -3.69 -6.58
C PRO A 169 2.38 -2.56 -6.92
N ILE A 170 1.88 -1.57 -7.67
CA ILE A 170 2.60 -0.31 -7.89
C ILE A 170 2.66 0.46 -6.56
N VAL A 171 3.86 0.75 -6.07
CA VAL A 171 4.06 1.49 -4.82
C VAL A 171 4.33 2.97 -5.12
N ILE A 172 3.52 3.85 -4.55
CA ILE A 172 3.63 5.31 -4.64
C ILE A 172 3.82 5.86 -3.23
N ALA A 173 4.88 6.63 -2.99
CA ALA A 173 5.08 7.31 -1.71
C ALA A 173 5.06 8.83 -1.92
N GLY A 174 4.13 9.51 -1.26
CA GLY A 174 3.99 10.96 -1.30
C GLY A 174 4.12 11.54 0.11
N GLY A 175 4.97 12.55 0.26
CA GLY A 175 5.10 13.30 1.51
C GLY A 175 4.58 14.71 1.38
N THR A 176 4.10 15.30 2.47
CA THR A 176 4.02 16.76 2.56
C THR A 176 5.44 17.30 2.68
N GLY A 177 6.12 17.51 1.55
CA GLY A 177 7.31 18.35 1.56
C GLY A 177 6.90 19.69 2.14
N SER A 178 7.54 20.14 3.22
CA SER A 178 7.43 21.54 3.62
C SER A 178 7.82 22.36 2.39
N ILE A 179 6.88 23.09 1.81
CA ILE A 179 7.21 24.22 0.96
C ILE A 179 7.78 25.24 1.94
N THR A 180 9.06 25.11 2.23
CA THR A 180 9.81 26.17 2.90
C THR A 180 9.86 27.30 1.86
N PRO A 181 9.27 28.48 2.16
CA PRO A 181 9.18 29.58 1.21
C PRO A 181 10.55 30.15 0.83
#